data_AF-A0A3C2B1N6-F1
#
_entry.id   AF-A0A3C2B1N6-F1
#
_cell.length_a   1.000
_cell.length_b   1.000
_cell.length_c   1.000
_cell.angle_alpha   90.00
_cell.angle_beta   90.00
_cell.angle_gamma   90.00
#
_symmetry.space_group_name_H-M   'P 1'
#
loop_
_entity.id
_entity.type
_entity.pdbx_description
1 polymer ?
#
loop_
_entity_poly.entity_id
_entity_poly.type
_entity_poly.pdbx_seq_one_letter_code
_entity_poly.pdbx_strand_id
1 'polypeptide(L)'
;MRRAAVHLPFRLEAAAVVAFGVAYLVATGWAMANLSYDVWGALRAVPIIATLMIPLIHVSMRQQPHLVRIVYLGLALKLGGTVARYWVAFDAYGGAADAQAYHDAGRQAAQQIRDGSVGPWNIVPHGQGTQFVESLTGSLYAVVGSSKLAGFLWFSAFGYLGVVLCIKAADYFPQWIDSRRYAWLCCLSPSLVFWPSSIGKESWMILTLGFTVYGAARMFATTQFLRPMLYMAAGVGGAALVRPHMATVWVGAAVAGVLWSAFTGRATTRGGRAGAVFALAVGVIGLLVVGQVA
;
A
#
# COMPACT_ATOMS: atom_id res chain seq x y z
N MET A 1 30.87 19.38 -10.56
CA MET A 1 29.84 20.30 -11.10
C MET A 1 28.67 20.39 -10.12
N ARG A 2 28.63 21.44 -9.28
CA ARG A 2 27.50 21.73 -8.38
C ARG A 2 26.38 22.33 -9.24
N ARG A 3 25.21 21.68 -9.32
CA ARG A 3 24.01 22.30 -9.92
C ARG A 3 23.63 23.50 -9.06
N ALA A 4 23.63 24.69 -9.63
CA ALA A 4 23.07 25.87 -9.01
C ALA A 4 21.57 25.61 -8.78
N ALA A 5 21.15 25.51 -7.52
CA ALA A 5 19.73 25.51 -7.19
C ALA A 5 19.23 26.92 -7.48
N VAL A 6 18.30 27.05 -8.44
CA VAL A 6 17.57 28.29 -8.67
C VAL A 6 16.69 28.50 -7.44
N HIS A 7 17.16 29.28 -6.48
CA HIS A 7 16.37 29.70 -5.33
C HIS A 7 15.38 30.76 -5.81
N LEU A 8 14.14 30.34 -6.06
CA LEU A 8 13.05 31.28 -6.28
C LEU A 8 12.84 32.08 -4.99
N PRO A 9 12.65 33.41 -5.06
CA PRO A 9 12.29 34.19 -3.88
C PRO A 9 10.99 33.65 -3.27
N PHE A 10 10.96 33.51 -1.94
CA PHE A 10 9.84 32.95 -1.16
C PHE A 10 8.45 33.48 -1.57
N ARG A 11 8.36 34.74 -2.01
CA ARG A 11 7.12 35.36 -2.52
C ARG A 11 6.61 34.72 -3.81
N LEU A 12 7.49 34.29 -4.72
CA LEU A 12 7.11 33.61 -5.96
C LEU A 12 6.64 32.17 -5.69
N GLU A 13 7.27 31.47 -4.75
CA GLU A 13 6.82 30.14 -4.34
C GLU A 13 5.43 30.20 -3.70
N ALA A 14 5.21 31.15 -2.77
CA ALA A 14 3.90 31.38 -2.15
C ALA A 14 2.83 31.76 -3.20
N ALA A 15 3.16 32.66 -4.13
CA ALA A 15 2.25 33.04 -5.20
C ALA A 15 1.91 31.86 -6.13
N ALA A 16 2.88 31.02 -6.47
CA ALA A 16 2.66 29.83 -7.29
C ALA A 16 1.78 28.80 -6.59
N VAL A 17 1.98 28.58 -5.27
CA VAL A 17 1.13 27.68 -4.47
C VAL A 17 -0.30 28.19 -4.40
N VAL A 18 -0.51 29.49 -4.15
CA VAL A 18 -1.84 30.09 -4.11
C VAL A 18 -2.50 30.02 -5.49
N ALA A 19 -1.80 30.36 -6.56
CA ALA A 19 -2.32 30.29 -7.92
C ALA A 19 -2.72 28.86 -8.30
N PHE A 20 -1.89 27.87 -7.95
CA PHE A 20 -2.22 26.46 -8.14
C PHE A 20 -3.45 26.03 -7.33
N GLY A 21 -3.55 26.46 -6.07
CA GLY A 21 -4.70 26.20 -5.22
C GLY A 21 -6.00 26.77 -5.80
N VAL A 22 -5.98 28.03 -6.26
CA VAL A 22 -7.12 28.68 -6.91
C VAL A 22 -7.49 27.96 -8.21
N ALA A 23 -6.51 27.67 -9.08
CA ALA A 23 -6.75 26.94 -10.33
C ALA A 23 -7.36 25.56 -10.08
N TYR A 24 -6.88 24.84 -9.07
CA TYR A 24 -7.42 23.55 -8.66
C TYR A 24 -8.86 23.65 -8.15
N LEU A 25 -9.19 24.67 -7.35
CA LEU A 25 -10.55 24.90 -6.86
C LEU A 25 -11.51 25.22 -8.02
N VAL A 26 -11.10 26.09 -8.94
CA VAL A 26 -11.88 26.43 -10.14
C VAL A 26 -12.10 25.20 -11.00
N ALA A 27 -11.04 24.42 -11.27
CA ALA A 27 -11.13 23.19 -12.06
C ALA A 27 -12.04 22.15 -11.39
N THR A 28 -11.98 22.01 -10.06
CA THR A 28 -12.85 21.11 -9.30
C THR A 28 -14.30 21.58 -9.34
N GLY A 29 -14.55 22.88 -9.15
CA GLY A 29 -15.89 23.46 -9.23
C GLY A 29 -16.51 23.29 -10.62
N TRP A 30 -15.73 23.50 -11.67
CA TRP A 30 -16.16 23.21 -13.05
C TRP A 30 -16.44 21.71 -13.26
N ALA A 31 -15.57 20.83 -12.77
CA ALA A 31 -15.76 19.38 -12.87
C ALA A 31 -17.01 18.90 -12.12
N MET A 32 -17.32 19.49 -10.96
CA MET A 32 -18.56 19.19 -10.23
C MET A 32 -19.82 19.56 -11.02
N ALA A 33 -19.76 20.62 -11.82
CA ALA A 33 -20.89 21.08 -12.62
C ALA A 33 -21.04 20.35 -13.97
N ASN A 34 -19.96 19.79 -14.51
CA ASN A 34 -19.92 19.28 -15.89
C ASN A 34 -19.58 17.80 -16.03
N LEU A 35 -19.03 17.16 -15.00
CA LEU A 35 -18.56 15.77 -15.05
C LEU A 35 -19.28 14.88 -14.02
N SER A 36 -19.20 13.57 -14.24
CA SER A 36 -19.77 12.58 -13.31
C SER A 36 -19.04 12.56 -11.98
N TYR A 37 -19.72 12.07 -10.94
CA TYR A 37 -19.16 11.89 -9.60
C TYR A 37 -17.88 11.07 -9.59
N ASP A 38 -17.78 10.07 -10.47
CA ASP A 38 -16.60 9.24 -10.57
C ASP A 38 -15.35 10.07 -10.91
N VAL A 39 -15.47 11.04 -11.83
CA VAL A 39 -14.33 11.85 -12.28
C VAL A 39 -14.00 12.95 -11.27
N TRP A 40 -14.98 13.78 -10.88
CA TRP A 40 -14.68 14.88 -9.96
C TRP A 40 -14.37 14.39 -8.54
N GLY A 41 -14.96 13.27 -8.11
CA GLY A 41 -14.60 12.61 -6.84
C GLY A 41 -13.15 12.12 -6.82
N ALA A 42 -12.61 11.69 -7.96
CA ALA A 42 -11.20 11.32 -8.09
C ALA A 42 -10.27 12.53 -7.96
N LEU A 43 -10.66 13.69 -8.50
CA LEU A 43 -9.89 14.94 -8.33
C LEU A 43 -9.68 15.26 -6.85
N ARG A 44 -10.71 15.10 -6.02
CA ARG A 44 -10.62 15.26 -4.55
C ARG A 44 -9.67 14.24 -3.91
N ALA A 45 -9.62 13.01 -4.39
CA ALA A 45 -8.77 11.96 -3.80
C ALA A 45 -7.27 12.23 -3.98
N VAL A 46 -6.86 12.76 -5.15
CA VAL A 46 -5.45 13.01 -5.49
C VAL A 46 -4.69 13.84 -4.45
N PRO A 47 -5.13 15.06 -4.06
CA PRO A 47 -4.39 15.87 -3.08
C PRO A 47 -4.37 15.23 -1.69
N ILE A 48 -5.43 14.49 -1.30
CA ILE A 48 -5.45 13.79 -0.01
C ILE A 48 -4.42 12.67 -0.01
N ILE A 49 -4.41 11.83 -1.04
CA ILE A 49 -3.42 10.76 -1.21
C ILE A 49 -2.01 11.35 -1.25
N ALA A 50 -1.78 12.45 -1.98
CA ALA A 50 -0.49 13.12 -2.01
C ALA A 50 -0.07 13.61 -0.62
N THR A 51 -0.97 14.24 0.13
CA THR A 51 -0.72 14.75 1.48
C THR A 51 -0.33 13.61 2.45
N LEU A 52 -0.87 12.41 2.26
CA LEU A 52 -0.51 11.23 3.05
C LEU A 52 0.78 10.57 2.56
N MET A 53 0.94 10.38 1.25
CA MET A 53 2.05 9.62 0.68
C MET A 53 3.37 10.38 0.70
N ILE A 54 3.37 11.69 0.49
CA ILE A 54 4.58 12.52 0.51
C ILE A 54 5.36 12.38 1.83
N PRO A 55 4.77 12.63 3.03
CA PRO A 55 5.49 12.48 4.28
C PRO A 55 5.91 11.03 4.53
N LEU A 56 5.07 10.05 4.18
CA LEU A 56 5.42 8.63 4.31
C LEU A 56 6.66 8.25 3.47
N ILE A 57 6.75 8.73 2.23
CA ILE A 57 7.91 8.53 1.36
C ILE A 57 9.15 9.19 1.96
N HIS A 58 9.06 10.45 2.40
CA HIS A 58 10.19 11.16 2.99
C HIS A 58 10.70 10.52 4.28
N VAL A 59 9.79 10.09 5.17
CA VAL A 59 10.15 9.39 6.40
C VAL A 59 10.81 8.04 6.08
N SER A 60 10.27 7.30 5.12
CA SER A 60 10.80 5.99 4.73
C SER A 60 12.20 6.14 4.12
N MET A 61 12.38 7.07 3.19
CA MET A 61 13.64 7.26 2.45
C MET A 61 14.63 8.21 3.13
N ARG A 62 14.41 8.56 4.42
CA ARG A 62 15.26 9.52 5.16
C ARG A 62 16.75 9.18 5.14
N GLN A 63 17.09 7.89 5.19
CA GLN A 63 18.48 7.40 5.16
C GLN A 63 19.05 7.31 3.74
N GLN A 64 18.19 7.30 2.72
CA GLN A 64 18.55 7.21 1.31
C GLN A 64 17.85 8.30 0.49
N PRO A 65 18.17 9.60 0.71
CA PRO A 65 17.45 10.71 0.09
C PRO A 65 17.52 10.72 -1.45
N HIS A 66 18.55 10.07 -2.02
CA HIS A 66 18.69 9.94 -3.47
C HIS A 66 17.61 9.04 -4.10
N LEU A 67 16.98 8.13 -3.33
CA LEU A 67 15.89 7.27 -3.80
C LEU A 67 14.55 7.98 -3.89
N VAL A 68 14.36 9.10 -3.18
CA VAL A 68 13.09 9.86 -3.14
C VAL A 68 12.59 10.19 -4.55
N ARG A 69 13.50 10.57 -5.47
CA ARG A 69 13.12 10.87 -6.86
C ARG A 69 12.63 9.65 -7.63
N ILE A 70 13.25 8.48 -7.40
CA ILE A 70 12.84 7.22 -8.02
C ILE A 70 11.46 6.82 -7.51
N VAL A 71 11.24 6.95 -6.20
CA VAL A 71 9.95 6.67 -5.57
C VAL A 71 8.87 7.66 -6.06
N TYR A 72 9.18 8.94 -6.25
CA TYR A 72 8.18 9.85 -6.85
C TYR A 72 7.87 9.52 -8.30
N LEU A 73 8.87 9.13 -9.09
CA LEU A 73 8.63 8.65 -10.45
C LEU A 73 7.78 7.37 -10.44
N GLY A 74 8.06 6.44 -9.52
CA GLY A 74 7.24 5.25 -9.31
C GLY A 74 5.80 5.58 -8.94
N LEU A 75 5.58 6.57 -8.06
CA LEU A 75 4.24 7.05 -7.72
C LEU A 75 3.53 7.64 -8.94
N ALA A 76 4.21 8.45 -9.74
CA ALA A 76 3.65 9.02 -10.96
C ALA A 76 3.26 7.93 -11.97
N LEU A 77 4.13 6.94 -12.18
CA LEU A 77 3.84 5.78 -13.02
C LEU A 77 2.69 4.95 -12.46
N LYS A 78 2.59 4.81 -11.14
CA LYS A 78 1.51 4.11 -10.45
C LYS A 78 0.16 4.79 -10.67
N LEU A 79 0.11 6.12 -10.61
CA LEU A 79 -1.08 6.90 -10.96
C LEU A 79 -1.45 6.70 -12.44
N GLY A 80 -0.47 6.75 -13.35
CA GLY A 80 -0.70 6.43 -14.77
C GLY A 80 -1.20 4.99 -14.98
N GLY A 81 -0.63 4.02 -14.28
CA GLY A 81 -1.05 2.62 -14.27
C GLY A 81 -2.46 2.44 -13.70
N THR A 82 -2.90 3.31 -12.79
CA THR A 82 -4.28 3.33 -12.28
C THR A 82 -5.27 3.76 -13.36
N VAL A 83 -4.94 4.82 -14.12
CA VAL A 83 -5.75 5.26 -15.26
C VAL A 83 -5.80 4.17 -16.34
N ALA A 84 -4.65 3.60 -16.69
CA ALA A 84 -4.58 2.51 -17.66
C ALA A 84 -5.38 1.28 -17.19
N ARG A 85 -5.27 0.91 -15.91
CA ARG A 85 -5.99 -0.23 -15.33
C ARG A 85 -7.49 0.00 -15.28
N TYR A 86 -7.93 1.23 -15.01
CA TYR A 86 -9.33 1.64 -15.08
C TYR A 86 -9.88 1.50 -16.50
N TRP A 87 -9.18 2.09 -17.48
CA TRP A 87 -9.54 1.97 -18.90
C TRP A 87 -9.62 0.52 -19.36
N VAL A 88 -8.61 -0.31 -19.05
CA VAL A 88 -8.64 -1.74 -19.41
C VAL A 88 -9.80 -2.48 -18.74
N ALA A 89 -10.07 -2.20 -17.47
CA ALA A 89 -11.14 -2.88 -16.73
C ALA A 89 -12.53 -2.61 -17.33
N PHE A 90 -12.78 -1.37 -17.77
CA PHE A 90 -14.12 -0.92 -18.12
C PHE A 90 -14.35 -0.78 -19.63
N ASP A 91 -13.36 -0.32 -20.38
CA ASP A 91 -13.48 -0.14 -21.82
C ASP A 91 -13.01 -1.37 -22.59
N ALA A 92 -11.85 -1.93 -22.23
CA ALA A 92 -11.29 -3.08 -22.97
C ALA A 92 -11.96 -4.41 -22.58
N TYR A 93 -12.32 -4.61 -21.31
CA TYR A 93 -12.96 -5.83 -20.80
C TYR A 93 -14.46 -5.69 -20.55
N GLY A 94 -15.09 -4.58 -20.99
CA GLY A 94 -16.54 -4.39 -20.90
C GLY A 94 -17.09 -4.42 -19.48
N GLY A 95 -16.27 -4.05 -18.48
CA GLY A 95 -16.66 -4.04 -17.07
C GLY A 95 -16.63 -5.39 -16.36
N ALA A 96 -16.19 -6.47 -17.03
CA ALA A 96 -16.00 -7.80 -16.43
C ALA A 96 -14.72 -7.87 -15.57
N ALA A 97 -14.58 -6.96 -14.61
CA ALA A 97 -13.49 -6.92 -13.65
C ALA A 97 -14.03 -7.05 -12.23
N ASP A 98 -13.37 -7.86 -11.39
CA ASP A 98 -13.72 -8.02 -9.96
C ASP A 98 -13.87 -6.68 -9.23
N ALA A 99 -13.11 -5.66 -9.68
CA ALA A 99 -13.17 -4.30 -9.18
C ALA A 99 -14.58 -3.68 -9.26
N GLN A 100 -15.41 -4.07 -10.23
CA GLN A 100 -16.80 -3.63 -10.34
C GLN A 100 -17.64 -4.19 -9.20
N ALA A 101 -17.56 -5.49 -8.94
CA ALA A 101 -18.27 -6.13 -7.83
C ALA A 101 -17.86 -5.53 -6.47
N TYR A 102 -16.56 -5.31 -6.26
CA TYR A 102 -16.06 -4.67 -5.04
C TYR A 102 -16.55 -3.23 -4.88
N HIS A 103 -16.63 -2.47 -5.98
CA HIS A 103 -17.16 -1.12 -5.97
C HIS A 103 -18.66 -1.11 -5.62
N ASP A 104 -19.46 -1.98 -6.22
CA ASP A 104 -20.91 -2.02 -6.00
C ASP A 104 -21.25 -2.42 -4.55
N ALA A 105 -20.62 -3.48 -4.05
CA ALA A 105 -20.77 -3.92 -2.67
C ALA A 105 -20.27 -2.86 -1.68
N GLY A 106 -19.11 -2.25 -1.95
CA GLY A 106 -18.56 -1.18 -1.12
C GLY A 106 -19.45 0.05 -1.09
N ARG A 107 -20.06 0.45 -2.22
CA ARG A 107 -21.00 1.57 -2.28
C ARG A 107 -22.23 1.30 -1.43
N GLN A 108 -22.79 0.09 -1.49
CA GLN A 108 -23.93 -0.29 -0.68
C GLN A 108 -23.58 -0.30 0.82
N ALA A 109 -22.45 -0.91 1.21
CA ALA A 109 -22.00 -0.92 2.59
C ALA A 109 -21.72 0.49 3.13
N ALA A 110 -21.10 1.37 2.33
CA ALA A 110 -20.85 2.75 2.71
C ALA A 110 -22.14 3.55 2.94
N GLN A 111 -23.19 3.29 2.16
CA GLN A 111 -24.49 3.91 2.35
C GLN A 111 -25.11 3.49 3.69
N GLN A 112 -25.14 2.19 3.97
CA GLN A 112 -25.63 1.62 5.23
C GLN A 112 -24.89 2.15 6.48
N ILE A 113 -23.57 2.38 6.35
CA ILE A 113 -22.77 2.97 7.43
C ILE A 113 -23.15 4.44 7.65
N ARG A 114 -23.41 5.19 6.59
CA ARG A 114 -23.69 6.63 6.64
C ARG A 114 -25.11 6.97 7.07
N ASP A 115 -26.08 6.17 6.65
CA ASP A 115 -27.48 6.34 7.05
C ASP A 115 -27.78 5.74 8.44
N GLY A 116 -26.80 5.03 9.03
CA GLY A 116 -26.92 4.43 10.35
C GLY A 116 -27.77 3.17 10.37
N SER A 117 -28.06 2.56 9.21
CA SER A 117 -28.81 1.31 9.15
C SER A 117 -28.06 0.12 9.76
N VAL A 118 -26.74 0.25 9.92
CA VAL A 118 -25.89 -0.72 10.60
C VAL A 118 -25.16 -0.10 11.78
N GLY A 119 -24.75 -0.93 12.74
CA GLY A 119 -24.01 -0.48 13.92
C GLY A 119 -22.68 0.19 13.55
N PRO A 120 -22.16 1.09 14.40
CA PRO A 120 -20.94 1.87 14.13
C PRO A 120 -19.70 0.98 13.90
N TRP A 121 -19.70 -0.24 14.44
CA TRP A 121 -18.61 -1.20 14.29
C TRP A 121 -18.49 -1.76 12.86
N ASN A 122 -19.50 -1.62 12.00
CA ASN A 122 -19.43 -2.06 10.61
C ASN A 122 -18.49 -1.21 9.74
N ILE A 123 -17.99 -0.08 10.26
CA ILE A 123 -16.88 0.66 9.63
C ILE A 123 -15.56 -0.11 9.68
N VAL A 124 -15.41 -1.07 10.59
CA VAL A 124 -14.21 -1.92 10.63
C VAL A 124 -14.36 -3.02 9.58
N PRO A 125 -13.40 -3.16 8.66
CA PRO A 125 -13.44 -4.20 7.63
C PRO A 125 -13.54 -5.59 8.25
N HIS A 126 -14.43 -6.42 7.71
CA HIS A 126 -14.75 -7.76 8.21
C HIS A 126 -14.94 -8.75 7.06
N GLY A 127 -15.07 -10.04 7.40
CA GLY A 127 -15.16 -11.13 6.43
C GLY A 127 -13.78 -11.62 5.96
N GLN A 128 -13.77 -12.48 4.93
CA GLN A 128 -12.56 -13.04 4.35
C GLN A 128 -12.60 -13.00 2.82
N GLY A 129 -11.42 -13.02 2.19
CA GLY A 129 -11.27 -13.12 0.75
C GLY A 129 -11.96 -11.96 0.02
N THR A 130 -13.01 -12.28 -0.75
CA THR A 130 -13.82 -11.32 -1.50
C THR A 130 -14.57 -10.37 -0.57
N GLN A 131 -15.26 -10.91 0.44
CA GLN A 131 -16.07 -10.14 1.40
C GLN A 131 -15.23 -9.13 2.18
N PHE A 132 -13.99 -9.50 2.54
CA PHE A 132 -13.07 -8.57 3.18
C PHE A 132 -12.78 -7.35 2.32
N VAL A 133 -12.54 -7.55 1.01
CA VAL A 133 -12.26 -6.44 0.09
C VAL A 133 -13.50 -5.57 -0.14
N GLU A 134 -14.69 -6.18 -0.22
CA GLU A 134 -15.97 -5.46 -0.30
C GLU A 134 -16.19 -4.59 0.93
N SER A 135 -16.02 -5.17 2.12
CA SER A 135 -16.14 -4.50 3.41
C SER A 135 -15.11 -3.37 3.56
N LEU A 136 -13.83 -3.64 3.24
CA LEU A 136 -12.77 -2.63 3.23
C LEU A 136 -13.08 -1.47 2.28
N THR A 137 -13.61 -1.77 1.09
CA THR A 137 -14.04 -0.75 0.13
C THR A 137 -15.19 0.08 0.70
N GLY A 138 -16.15 -0.55 1.38
CA GLY A 138 -17.24 0.13 2.08
C GLY A 138 -16.78 1.05 3.20
N SER A 139 -15.88 0.59 4.07
CA SER A 139 -15.26 1.39 5.13
C SER A 139 -14.56 2.63 4.56
N LEU A 140 -13.77 2.45 3.50
CA LEU A 140 -13.10 3.54 2.82
C LEU A 140 -14.13 4.53 2.24
N TYR A 141 -15.09 4.02 1.46
CA TYR A 141 -16.12 4.82 0.81
C TYR A 141 -17.01 5.56 1.80
N ALA A 142 -17.27 5.03 2.99
CA ALA A 142 -18.00 5.70 4.04
C ALA A 142 -17.33 7.04 4.43
N VAL A 143 -16.00 7.08 4.44
CA VAL A 143 -15.22 8.28 4.79
C VAL A 143 -14.98 9.19 3.59
N VAL A 144 -14.52 8.64 2.46
CA VAL A 144 -13.98 9.46 1.35
C VAL A 144 -14.99 9.75 0.24
N GLY A 145 -16.08 8.99 0.17
CA GLY A 145 -17.01 9.01 -0.96
C GLY A 145 -16.90 7.76 -1.84
N SER A 146 -17.96 7.43 -2.56
CA SER A 146 -18.08 6.18 -3.34
C SER A 146 -17.76 6.36 -4.83
N SER A 147 -16.80 7.24 -5.17
CA SER A 147 -16.33 7.38 -6.55
C SER A 147 -15.47 6.16 -6.92
N LYS A 148 -15.77 5.54 -8.05
CA LYS A 148 -15.07 4.33 -8.51
C LYS A 148 -13.60 4.62 -8.82
N LEU A 149 -13.34 5.69 -9.57
CA LEU A 149 -11.98 6.10 -9.93
C LEU A 149 -11.20 6.55 -8.68
N ALA A 150 -11.85 7.21 -7.72
CA ALA A 150 -11.25 7.50 -6.41
C ALA A 150 -10.87 6.22 -5.66
N GLY A 151 -11.74 5.20 -5.66
CA GLY A 151 -11.44 3.89 -5.09
C GLY A 151 -10.22 3.22 -5.71
N PHE A 152 -10.09 3.30 -7.04
CA PHE A 152 -8.89 2.85 -7.76
C PHE A 152 -7.63 3.57 -7.27
N LEU A 153 -7.67 4.90 -7.12
CA LEU A 153 -6.54 5.69 -6.63
C LEU A 153 -6.15 5.31 -5.20
N TRP A 154 -7.11 5.12 -4.29
CA TRP A 154 -6.84 4.74 -2.91
C TRP A 154 -6.23 3.34 -2.79
N PHE A 155 -6.80 2.35 -3.48
CA PHE A 155 -6.21 1.00 -3.50
C PHE A 155 -4.83 1.01 -4.17
N SER A 156 -4.65 1.79 -5.24
CA SER A 156 -3.34 1.98 -5.86
C SER A 156 -2.32 2.59 -4.88
N ALA A 157 -2.73 3.54 -4.04
CA ALA A 157 -1.90 4.09 -2.97
C ALA A 157 -1.54 3.05 -1.90
N PHE A 158 -2.48 2.17 -1.51
CA PHE A 158 -2.20 1.03 -0.63
C PHE A 158 -1.12 0.12 -1.23
N GLY A 159 -1.31 -0.31 -2.48
CA GLY A 159 -0.32 -1.12 -3.19
C GLY A 159 1.04 -0.42 -3.28
N TYR A 160 1.04 0.88 -3.56
CA TYR A 160 2.29 1.64 -3.67
C TYR A 160 3.02 1.79 -2.33
N LEU A 161 2.30 2.00 -1.24
CA LEU A 161 2.90 2.03 0.10
C LEU A 161 3.60 0.70 0.42
N GLY A 162 3.01 -0.44 0.02
CA GLY A 162 3.64 -1.75 0.09
C GLY A 162 4.98 -1.80 -0.66
N VAL A 163 5.01 -1.28 -1.89
CA VAL A 163 6.23 -1.17 -2.70
C VAL A 163 7.29 -0.31 -2.01
N VAL A 164 6.90 0.84 -1.46
CA VAL A 164 7.80 1.73 -0.70
C VAL A 164 8.41 1.02 0.50
N LEU A 165 7.61 0.23 1.24
CA LEU A 165 8.10 -0.56 2.38
C LEU A 165 9.05 -1.68 1.94
N CYS A 166 8.79 -2.33 0.81
CA CYS A 166 9.73 -3.30 0.22
C CYS A 166 11.07 -2.64 -0.11
N ILE A 167 11.06 -1.48 -0.79
CA ILE A 167 12.28 -0.73 -1.10
C ILE A 167 13.01 -0.36 0.20
N LYS A 168 12.28 0.12 1.20
CA LYS A 168 12.84 0.47 2.51
C LYS A 168 13.50 -0.73 3.21
N ALA A 169 12.95 -1.93 3.06
CA ALA A 169 13.53 -3.13 3.65
C ALA A 169 14.96 -3.42 3.15
N ALA A 170 15.30 -2.97 1.93
CA ALA A 170 16.64 -3.13 1.36
C ALA A 170 17.73 -2.38 2.14
N ASP A 171 17.38 -1.31 2.87
CA ASP A 171 18.33 -0.54 3.71
C ASP A 171 19.01 -1.41 4.77
N TYR A 172 18.39 -2.52 5.17
CA TYR A 172 18.91 -3.44 6.18
C TYR A 172 19.93 -4.44 5.64
N PHE A 173 20.06 -4.57 4.32
CA PHE A 173 20.94 -5.55 3.69
C PHE A 173 21.80 -4.95 2.55
N PRO A 174 22.53 -3.84 2.79
CA PRO A 174 23.28 -3.14 1.75
C PRO A 174 24.41 -3.98 1.12
N GLN A 175 24.91 -4.98 1.82
CA GLN A 175 25.93 -5.91 1.30
C GLN A 175 25.38 -6.92 0.28
N TRP A 176 24.06 -7.10 0.22
CA TRP A 176 23.40 -8.04 -0.69
C TRP A 176 22.53 -7.34 -1.74
N ILE A 177 21.97 -6.17 -1.41
CA ILE A 177 20.99 -5.49 -2.24
C ILE A 177 21.46 -4.06 -2.54
N ASP A 178 21.65 -3.76 -3.83
CA ASP A 178 21.76 -2.39 -4.32
C ASP A 178 20.37 -1.74 -4.28
N SER A 179 20.12 -0.91 -3.27
CA SER A 179 18.82 -0.27 -3.03
C SER A 179 18.36 0.59 -4.21
N ARG A 180 19.29 1.16 -5.00
CA ARG A 180 18.94 1.99 -6.15
C ARG A 180 18.46 1.16 -7.32
N ARG A 181 19.15 0.07 -7.65
CA ARG A 181 18.70 -0.88 -8.69
C ARG A 181 17.39 -1.54 -8.29
N TYR A 182 17.28 -1.94 -7.02
CA TYR A 182 16.06 -2.54 -6.50
C TYR A 182 14.88 -1.57 -6.54
N ALA A 183 15.07 -0.30 -6.16
CA ALA A 183 14.05 0.73 -6.28
C ALA A 183 13.57 0.93 -7.71
N TRP A 184 14.49 0.93 -8.70
CA TRP A 184 14.12 1.01 -10.11
C TRP A 184 13.30 -0.19 -10.56
N LEU A 185 13.70 -1.41 -10.21
CA LEU A 185 12.94 -2.63 -10.54
C LEU A 185 11.53 -2.58 -9.93
N CYS A 186 11.42 -2.21 -8.66
CA CYS A 186 10.14 -2.10 -7.96
C CYS A 186 9.24 -1.00 -8.55
N CYS A 187 9.78 0.17 -8.86
CA CYS A 187 9.00 1.33 -9.33
C CYS A 187 8.65 1.28 -10.81
N LEU A 188 9.46 0.62 -11.65
CA LEU A 188 9.26 0.54 -13.10
C LEU A 188 8.65 -0.77 -13.57
N SER A 189 8.58 -1.80 -12.71
CA SER A 189 8.01 -3.09 -13.08
C SER A 189 6.58 -2.91 -13.59
N PRO A 190 6.29 -3.25 -14.87
CA PRO A 190 4.96 -3.09 -15.43
C PRO A 190 3.89 -3.80 -14.61
N SER A 191 4.23 -4.98 -14.06
CA SER A 191 3.33 -5.76 -13.22
C SER A 191 2.95 -5.01 -11.93
N LEU A 192 3.92 -4.44 -11.22
CA LEU A 192 3.66 -3.68 -9.98
C LEU A 192 2.99 -2.33 -10.24
N VAL A 193 3.19 -1.75 -11.41
CA VAL A 193 2.54 -0.52 -11.85
C VAL A 193 1.09 -0.76 -12.27
N PHE A 194 0.77 -1.90 -12.86
CA PHE A 194 -0.55 -2.16 -13.45
C PHE A 194 -1.50 -2.97 -12.54
N TRP A 195 -1.07 -4.13 -12.04
CA TRP A 195 -1.98 -5.08 -11.36
C TRP A 195 -2.54 -4.57 -10.02
N PRO A 196 -1.72 -4.03 -9.10
CA PRO A 196 -2.21 -3.53 -7.82
C PRO A 196 -2.66 -2.05 -7.94
N SER A 197 -3.29 -1.69 -9.05
CA SER A 197 -3.74 -0.33 -9.37
C SER A 197 -5.25 -0.25 -9.63
N SER A 198 -6.00 -1.16 -9.01
CA SER A 198 -7.45 -1.18 -8.98
C SER A 198 -7.95 -1.54 -7.59
N ILE A 199 -9.25 -1.34 -7.36
CA ILE A 199 -9.95 -1.91 -6.21
C ILE A 199 -9.79 -3.42 -6.29
N GLY A 200 -9.25 -4.06 -5.26
CA GLY A 200 -9.05 -5.50 -5.30
C GLY A 200 -8.03 -6.05 -4.31
N LYS A 201 -7.98 -7.38 -4.33
CA LYS A 201 -7.11 -8.21 -3.49
C LYS A 201 -5.63 -7.89 -3.71
N GLU A 202 -5.20 -7.68 -4.96
CA GLU A 202 -3.78 -7.49 -5.29
C GLU A 202 -3.18 -6.26 -4.60
N SER A 203 -3.88 -5.13 -4.62
CA SER A 203 -3.44 -3.89 -3.99
C SER A 203 -3.25 -4.05 -2.48
N TRP A 204 -4.18 -4.75 -1.83
CA TRP A 204 -4.08 -5.10 -0.40
C TRP A 204 -2.94 -6.08 -0.13
N MET A 205 -2.78 -7.10 -0.98
CA MET A 205 -1.73 -8.10 -0.84
C MET A 205 -0.32 -7.48 -0.98
N ILE A 206 -0.13 -6.50 -1.86
CA ILE A 206 1.16 -5.81 -1.96
C ILE A 206 1.43 -4.93 -0.73
N LEU A 207 0.41 -4.26 -0.19
CA LEU A 207 0.53 -3.50 1.06
C LEU A 207 1.00 -4.40 2.20
N THR A 208 0.31 -5.52 2.40
CA THR A 208 0.59 -6.47 3.49
C THR A 208 1.91 -7.20 3.29
N LEU A 209 2.29 -7.48 2.05
CA LEU A 209 3.64 -7.97 1.71
C LEU A 209 4.71 -6.97 2.14
N GLY A 210 4.53 -5.69 1.82
CA GLY A 210 5.46 -4.62 2.23
C GLY A 210 5.65 -4.55 3.75
N PHE A 211 4.56 -4.61 4.50
CA PHE A 211 4.61 -4.70 5.97
C PHE A 211 5.36 -5.94 6.46
N THR A 212 5.10 -7.10 5.87
CA THR A 212 5.75 -8.37 6.21
C THR A 212 7.25 -8.31 5.95
N VAL A 213 7.65 -7.88 4.75
CA VAL A 213 9.05 -7.81 4.32
C VAL A 213 9.82 -6.78 5.15
N TYR A 214 9.24 -5.59 5.38
CA TYR A 214 9.88 -4.57 6.21
C TYR A 214 10.04 -5.00 7.67
N GLY A 215 9.00 -5.62 8.25
CA GLY A 215 9.04 -6.18 9.59
C GLY A 215 10.10 -7.28 9.71
N ALA A 216 10.10 -8.24 8.80
CA ALA A 216 11.08 -9.33 8.78
C ALA A 216 12.51 -8.79 8.62
N ALA A 217 12.76 -7.93 7.64
CA ALA A 217 14.09 -7.36 7.39
C ALA A 217 14.66 -6.66 8.62
N ARG A 218 13.86 -5.84 9.29
CA ARG A 218 14.27 -5.13 10.50
C ARG A 218 14.47 -6.08 11.69
N MET A 219 13.69 -7.14 11.80
CA MET A 219 13.84 -8.16 12.84
C MET A 219 15.15 -8.93 12.70
N PHE A 220 15.58 -9.22 11.47
CA PHE A 220 16.85 -9.89 11.20
C PHE A 220 18.06 -8.95 11.38
N ALA A 221 17.92 -7.68 11.02
CA ALA A 221 19.05 -6.74 11.00
C ALA A 221 19.24 -5.95 12.31
N THR A 222 18.30 -6.00 13.25
CA THR A 222 18.37 -5.20 14.48
C THR A 222 18.10 -6.03 15.74
N THR A 223 18.47 -5.49 16.91
CA THR A 223 18.14 -6.09 18.21
C THR A 223 16.70 -5.81 18.65
N GLN A 224 15.96 -5.00 17.90
CA GLN A 224 14.58 -4.63 18.24
C GLN A 224 13.65 -5.77 17.87
N PHE A 225 12.79 -6.18 18.81
CA PHE A 225 11.85 -7.27 18.57
C PHE A 225 10.40 -6.81 18.39
N LEU A 226 9.88 -6.04 19.36
CA LEU A 226 8.45 -5.73 19.40
C LEU A 226 7.96 -4.93 18.18
N ARG A 227 8.65 -3.84 17.81
CA ARG A 227 8.23 -3.01 16.66
C ARG A 227 8.28 -3.77 15.32
N PRO A 228 9.37 -4.49 14.97
CA PRO A 228 9.41 -5.31 13.76
C PRO A 228 8.36 -6.42 13.74
N MET A 229 8.13 -7.07 14.89
CA MET A 229 7.09 -8.09 15.03
C MET A 229 5.70 -7.53 14.75
N LEU A 230 5.37 -6.32 15.23
CA LEU A 230 4.07 -5.70 14.95
C LEU A 230 3.86 -5.43 13.46
N TYR A 231 4.88 -4.95 12.74
CA TYR A 231 4.80 -4.80 11.29
C TYR A 231 4.62 -6.14 10.57
N MET A 232 5.38 -7.16 10.99
CA MET A 232 5.27 -8.49 10.40
C MET A 232 3.91 -9.13 10.68
N ALA A 233 3.41 -9.04 11.91
CA ALA A 233 2.09 -9.54 12.31
C ALA A 233 0.96 -8.82 11.58
N ALA A 234 1.03 -7.49 11.45
CA ALA A 234 0.07 -6.72 10.66
C ALA A 234 0.07 -7.14 9.18
N GLY A 235 1.26 -7.37 8.60
CA GLY A 235 1.40 -7.86 7.23
C GLY A 235 0.85 -9.27 7.05
N VAL A 236 1.29 -10.23 7.85
CA VAL A 236 0.85 -11.64 7.76
C VAL A 236 -0.65 -11.76 8.07
N GLY A 237 -1.13 -11.10 9.13
CA GLY A 237 -2.54 -11.08 9.49
C GLY A 237 -3.40 -10.43 8.41
N GLY A 238 -2.99 -9.29 7.87
CA GLY A 238 -3.68 -8.64 6.76
C GLY A 238 -3.72 -9.52 5.51
N ALA A 239 -2.65 -10.23 5.19
CA ALA A 239 -2.63 -11.19 4.09
C ALA A 239 -3.55 -12.38 4.37
N ALA A 240 -3.60 -12.89 5.60
CA ALA A 240 -4.45 -14.01 5.97
C ALA A 240 -5.94 -13.70 5.79
N LEU A 241 -6.38 -12.46 6.00
CA LEU A 241 -7.76 -12.04 5.77
C LEU A 241 -8.20 -12.20 4.30
N VAL A 242 -7.27 -12.18 3.34
CA VAL A 242 -7.59 -12.24 1.91
C VAL A 242 -7.11 -13.53 1.24
N ARG A 243 -5.89 -13.97 1.58
CA ARG A 243 -5.20 -15.16 1.06
C ARG A 243 -4.41 -15.85 2.19
N PRO A 244 -5.05 -16.69 3.03
CA PRO A 244 -4.38 -17.44 4.10
C PRO A 244 -3.15 -18.22 3.64
N HIS A 245 -3.24 -18.89 2.48
CA HIS A 245 -2.14 -19.65 1.90
C HIS A 245 -0.94 -18.78 1.48
N MET A 246 -1.12 -17.48 1.19
CA MET A 246 0.03 -16.61 0.94
C MET A 246 0.71 -16.22 2.25
N ALA A 247 -0.08 -15.97 3.29
CA ALA A 247 0.44 -15.75 4.63
C ALA A 247 1.26 -16.96 5.12
N THR A 248 0.85 -18.20 4.80
CA THR A 248 1.63 -19.41 5.13
C THR A 248 2.97 -19.42 4.44
N VAL A 249 2.99 -19.13 3.14
CA VAL A 249 4.23 -19.08 2.36
C VAL A 249 5.19 -18.04 2.92
N TRP A 250 4.70 -16.85 3.30
CA TRP A 250 5.55 -15.78 3.82
C TRP A 250 6.12 -16.11 5.21
N VAL A 251 5.30 -16.70 6.09
CA VAL A 251 5.78 -17.21 7.39
C VAL A 251 6.81 -18.31 7.15
N GLY A 252 6.52 -19.28 6.29
CA GLY A 252 7.44 -20.36 5.91
C GLY A 252 8.78 -19.85 5.37
N ALA A 253 8.76 -18.81 4.54
CA ALA A 253 9.97 -18.17 4.05
C ALA A 253 10.78 -17.50 5.18
N ALA A 254 10.10 -16.81 6.11
CA ALA A 254 10.76 -16.25 7.29
C ALA A 254 11.35 -17.37 8.17
N VAL A 255 10.65 -18.51 8.32
CA VAL A 255 11.15 -19.71 9.04
C VAL A 255 12.46 -20.18 8.46
N ALA A 256 12.47 -20.43 7.16
CA ALA A 256 13.64 -20.89 6.44
C ALA A 256 14.81 -19.91 6.60
N GLY A 257 14.54 -18.60 6.55
CA GLY A 257 15.55 -17.56 6.79
C GLY A 257 16.19 -17.61 8.17
N VAL A 258 15.38 -17.82 9.23
CA VAL A 258 15.90 -18.00 10.60
C VAL A 258 16.76 -19.24 10.71
N LEU A 259 16.26 -20.38 10.24
CA LEU A 259 16.99 -21.65 10.29
C LEU A 259 18.33 -21.53 9.55
N TRP A 260 18.32 -20.95 8.35
CA TRP A 260 19.53 -20.71 7.56
C TRP A 260 20.56 -19.82 8.29
N SER A 261 20.10 -18.76 8.96
CA SER A 261 20.97 -17.89 9.77
C SER A 261 21.56 -18.61 10.99
N ALA A 262 20.83 -19.58 11.55
CA ALA A 262 21.29 -20.39 12.66
C ALA A 262 22.37 -21.39 12.20
N PHE A 263 22.15 -22.09 11.08
CA PHE A 263 23.07 -23.08 10.52
C PHE A 263 24.39 -22.47 10.03
N THR A 264 24.35 -21.31 9.38
CA THR A 264 25.54 -20.71 8.77
C THR A 264 26.47 -20.00 9.76
N GLY A 265 26.15 -19.98 11.06
CA GLY A 265 26.95 -19.30 12.08
C GLY A 265 27.06 -17.78 11.90
N ARG A 266 26.39 -17.20 10.89
CA ARG A 266 26.22 -15.77 10.67
C ARG A 266 25.23 -15.23 11.69
N ALA A 267 25.66 -15.23 12.95
CA ALA A 267 24.87 -14.84 14.09
C ALA A 267 24.49 -13.36 13.97
N THR A 268 23.27 -13.10 13.52
CA THR A 268 22.52 -11.91 13.93
C THR A 268 22.30 -12.01 15.44
N THR A 269 22.50 -10.90 16.15
CA THR A 269 22.52 -10.75 17.62
C THR A 269 21.47 -11.61 18.36
N ARG A 270 21.84 -12.17 19.53
CA ARG A 270 21.05 -13.10 20.39
C ARG A 270 19.53 -12.79 20.53
N GLY A 271 19.11 -11.53 20.46
CA GLY A 271 17.69 -11.14 20.51
C GLY A 271 16.85 -11.53 19.26
N GLY A 272 17.48 -11.67 18.08
CA GLY A 272 16.80 -12.04 16.84
C GLY A 272 16.44 -13.52 16.74
N ARG A 273 17.16 -14.40 17.44
CA ARG A 273 16.91 -15.86 17.42
C ARG A 273 15.65 -16.26 18.19
N ALA A 274 15.49 -15.76 19.43
CA ALA A 274 14.32 -16.07 20.26
C ALA A 274 13.04 -15.43 19.70
N GLY A 275 13.16 -14.20 19.20
CA GLY A 275 12.05 -13.47 18.61
C GLY A 275 11.55 -14.09 17.30
N ALA A 276 12.48 -14.50 16.43
CA ALA A 276 12.10 -15.10 15.16
C ALA A 276 11.56 -16.52 15.36
N VAL A 277 12.11 -17.33 16.27
CA VAL A 277 11.53 -18.65 16.65
C VAL A 277 10.13 -18.50 17.26
N PHE A 278 9.90 -17.47 18.09
CA PHE A 278 8.58 -17.21 18.68
C PHE A 278 7.56 -16.74 17.64
N ALA A 279 7.92 -15.78 16.79
CA ALA A 279 7.05 -15.30 15.70
C ALA A 279 6.73 -16.40 14.69
N LEU A 280 7.68 -17.31 14.46
CA LEU A 280 7.50 -18.53 13.67
C LEU A 280 6.49 -19.49 14.29
N ALA A 281 6.65 -19.81 15.57
CA ALA A 281 5.78 -20.75 16.27
C ALA A 281 4.35 -20.23 16.29
N VAL A 282 4.16 -18.94 16.56
CA VAL A 282 2.85 -18.27 16.52
C VAL A 282 2.29 -18.23 15.09
N GLY A 283 3.13 -18.00 14.08
CA GLY A 283 2.72 -18.03 12.68
C GLY A 283 2.25 -19.42 12.23
N VAL A 284 3.03 -20.47 12.50
CA VAL A 284 2.68 -21.86 12.18
C VAL A 284 1.40 -22.29 12.91
N ILE A 285 1.25 -21.96 14.19
CA ILE A 285 0.05 -22.28 14.97
C ILE A 285 -1.17 -21.52 14.43
N GLY A 286 -1.06 -20.21 14.17
CA GLY A 286 -2.16 -19.42 13.60
C GLY A 286 -2.61 -19.91 12.22
N LEU A 287 -1.67 -20.42 11.43
CA LEU A 287 -1.94 -20.95 10.09
C LEU A 287 -2.54 -22.35 10.08
N LEU A 288 -2.16 -23.21 11.03
CA LEU A 288 -2.82 -24.49 11.25
C LEU A 288 -4.26 -24.29 11.73
N VAL A 289 -4.51 -23.25 12.53
CA VAL A 289 -5.87 -22.89 12.98
C VAL A 289 -6.70 -22.32 11.82
N VAL A 290 -6.14 -21.45 10.99
CA VAL A 290 -6.85 -20.89 9.82
C VAL A 290 -7.08 -21.95 8.72
N GLY A 291 -6.13 -22.88 8.54
CA GLY A 291 -6.25 -23.97 7.58
C GLY A 291 -7.25 -25.08 7.97
N GLN A 292 -7.77 -25.08 9.20
CA GLN A 292 -8.86 -25.97 9.62
C GLN A 292 -10.25 -25.33 9.54
N VAL A 293 -10.33 -24.03 9.25
CA VAL A 293 -11.58 -23.26 9.18
C VAL A 293 -11.98 -22.92 7.73
N ALA A 294 -11.11 -23.24 6.76
CA ALA A 294 -11.38 -23.19 5.32
C ALA A 294 -11.66 -24.59 4.77
#